data_AF-A0A158D3L0-F1
#
_entry.id   AF-A0A158D3L0-F1
#
_cell.length_a   1.000
_cell.length_b   1.000
_cell.length_c   1.000
_cell.angle_alpha   90.00
_cell.angle_beta   90.00
_cell.angle_gamma   90.00
#
_symmetry.space_group_name_H-M   'P 1'
#
loop_
_entity.id
_entity.type
_entity.pdbx_description
1 polymer ?
#
loop_
_entity_poly.entity_id
_entity_poly.type
_entity_poly.pdbx_seq_one_letter_code
_entity_poly.pdbx_strand_id
1 'polypeptide(L)'
;MTPAQRAAEIRAQDRDASLDSLAYLLEVAEGSSGQARVAAQFLAGLYNGDDFPFSLTDFRRLDDDLLEHCMQVLRLDSQHATEVHRYFPDGDTRWQAMIRRWGLADEPAHTPLPHDDLVHSCQYDNKLDAPGYRDVTLFVKVAVGADDVRTVGLALSAADSERLAADLVSVHRLAWTRGKPLDADDNEPRPAWL
;
A
#
# COMPACT_ATOMS: atom_id res chain seq x y z
N MET A 1 -30.33 15.04 14.90
CA MET A 1 -29.62 14.72 13.64
C MET A 1 -28.92 13.38 13.81
N THR A 2 -29.20 12.41 12.94
CA THR A 2 -28.57 11.07 12.96
C THR A 2 -27.17 11.10 12.32
N PRO A 3 -26.29 10.11 12.57
CA PRO A 3 -25.00 10.01 11.88
C PRO A 3 -25.14 10.03 10.35
N ALA A 4 -26.17 9.39 9.81
CA ALA A 4 -26.48 9.39 8.38
C ALA A 4 -26.90 10.77 7.87
N GLN A 5 -27.70 11.52 8.63
CA GLN A 5 -28.10 12.90 8.30
C GLN A 5 -26.90 13.86 8.39
N ARG A 6 -26.04 13.72 9.40
CA ARG A 6 -24.80 14.50 9.53
C ARG A 6 -23.85 14.23 8.37
N ALA A 7 -23.67 12.96 8.01
CA ALA A 7 -22.88 12.59 6.85
C ALA A 7 -23.49 13.10 5.54
N ALA A 8 -24.82 13.09 5.39
CA ALA A 8 -25.51 13.57 4.19
C ALA A 8 -25.38 15.09 4.03
N GLU A 9 -25.44 15.84 5.12
CA GLU A 9 -25.27 17.29 5.13
C GLU A 9 -23.84 17.69 4.75
N ILE A 10 -22.83 17.00 5.30
CA ILE A 10 -21.42 17.16 4.90
C ILE A 10 -21.20 16.79 3.42
N ARG A 11 -21.89 15.75 2.91
CA ARG A 11 -21.77 15.27 1.52
C ARG A 11 -22.43 16.17 0.48
N ALA A 12 -23.55 16.80 0.83
CA ALA A 12 -24.36 17.59 -0.10
C ALA A 12 -23.75 18.97 -0.39
N GLN A 13 -22.81 19.42 0.45
CA GLN A 13 -22.44 20.82 0.48
C GLN A 13 -21.54 21.28 -0.66
N ASP A 14 -20.76 20.40 -1.33
CA ASP A 14 -19.69 20.90 -2.22
C ASP A 14 -19.25 19.93 -3.34
N ARG A 15 -20.19 19.41 -4.13
CA ARG A 15 -19.84 18.57 -5.30
C ARG A 15 -18.96 19.31 -6.31
N ASP A 16 -19.24 20.59 -6.55
CA ASP A 16 -18.47 21.40 -7.51
C ASP A 16 -17.04 21.64 -7.00
N ALA A 17 -16.86 21.96 -5.72
CA ALA A 17 -15.53 22.12 -5.14
C ALA A 17 -14.73 20.80 -5.13
N SER A 18 -15.40 19.66 -5.00
CA SER A 18 -14.76 18.36 -5.18
C SER A 18 -14.31 18.09 -6.62
N LEU A 19 -15.09 18.52 -7.62
CA LEU A 19 -14.70 18.41 -9.03
C LEU A 19 -13.53 19.33 -9.36
N ASP A 20 -13.53 20.56 -8.83
CA ASP A 20 -12.41 21.48 -8.96
C ASP A 20 -11.15 20.92 -8.31
N SER A 21 -11.28 20.28 -7.15
CA SER A 21 -10.17 19.59 -6.47
C SER A 21 -9.63 18.40 -7.27
N LEU A 22 -10.52 17.64 -7.91
CA LEU A 22 -10.11 16.54 -8.79
C LEU A 22 -9.34 17.05 -10.02
N ALA A 23 -9.80 18.14 -10.62
CA ALA A 23 -9.11 18.77 -11.75
C ALA A 23 -7.73 19.30 -11.33
N TYR A 24 -7.65 19.98 -10.19
CA TYR A 24 -6.40 20.50 -9.66
C TYR A 24 -5.38 19.40 -9.35
N LEU A 25 -5.80 18.32 -8.68
CA LEU A 25 -4.91 17.19 -8.39
C LEU A 25 -4.37 16.52 -9.65
N LEU A 26 -5.18 16.43 -10.70
CA LEU A 26 -4.74 15.88 -11.98
C LEU A 26 -3.66 16.76 -12.62
N GLU A 27 -3.83 18.09 -12.62
CA GLU A 27 -2.80 19.02 -13.09
C GLU A 27 -1.50 18.89 -12.29
N VAL A 28 -1.60 18.78 -10.95
CA VAL A 28 -0.44 18.57 -10.08
C VAL A 28 0.25 17.23 -10.41
N ALA A 29 -0.53 16.15 -10.56
CA ALA A 29 -0.02 14.82 -10.86
C ALA A 29 0.66 14.71 -12.24
N GLU A 30 0.25 15.52 -13.21
CA GLU A 30 0.89 15.65 -14.52
C GLU A 30 2.23 16.44 -14.46
N GLY A 31 2.53 17.06 -13.32
CA GLY A 31 3.76 17.80 -13.04
C GLY A 31 5.01 16.93 -12.85
N SER A 32 5.98 17.41 -12.05
CA SER A 32 7.30 16.76 -11.88
C SER A 32 7.89 16.82 -10.47
N SER A 33 7.12 17.28 -9.47
CA SER A 33 7.60 17.36 -8.08
C SER A 33 7.48 16.03 -7.34
N GLY A 34 8.15 15.90 -6.19
CA GLY A 34 7.97 14.73 -5.31
C GLY A 34 6.53 14.57 -4.81
N GLN A 35 5.81 15.66 -4.56
CA GLN A 35 4.39 15.63 -4.21
C GLN A 35 3.49 15.29 -5.41
N ALA A 36 3.88 15.69 -6.63
CA ALA A 36 3.16 15.30 -7.85
C ALA A 36 3.14 13.78 -8.03
N ARG A 37 4.22 13.07 -7.67
CA ARG A 37 4.22 11.60 -7.63
C ARG A 37 3.19 11.05 -6.65
N VAL A 38 3.11 11.61 -5.44
CA VAL A 38 2.18 11.15 -4.40
C VAL A 38 0.73 11.41 -4.83
N ALA A 39 0.44 12.57 -5.42
CA ALA A 39 -0.87 12.88 -6.01
C ALA A 39 -1.21 11.91 -7.16
N ALA A 40 -0.25 11.57 -8.01
CA ALA A 40 -0.43 10.60 -9.09
C ALA A 40 -0.73 9.19 -8.56
N GLN A 41 -0.02 8.73 -7.51
CA GLN A 41 -0.29 7.44 -6.87
C GLN A 41 -1.67 7.41 -6.21
N PHE A 42 -2.09 8.51 -5.58
CA PHE A 42 -3.43 8.64 -5.01
C PHE A 42 -4.52 8.53 -6.09
N LEU A 43 -4.41 9.29 -7.19
CA LEU A 43 -5.37 9.24 -8.31
C LEU A 43 -5.35 7.89 -9.06
N ALA A 44 -4.18 7.24 -9.14
CA ALA A 44 -4.07 5.89 -9.71
C ALA A 44 -4.75 4.85 -8.82
N GLY A 45 -4.61 4.96 -7.48
CA GLY A 45 -5.31 4.07 -6.55
C GLY A 45 -6.83 4.22 -6.56
N LEU A 46 -7.35 5.43 -6.79
CA LEU A 46 -8.80 5.62 -7.02
C LEU A 46 -9.25 5.07 -8.38
N TYR A 47 -8.37 5.08 -9.38
CA TYR A 47 -8.65 4.51 -10.70
C TYR A 47 -8.69 2.99 -10.68
N ASN A 48 -7.70 2.35 -10.05
CA ASN A 48 -7.67 0.92 -9.79
C ASN A 48 -6.74 0.62 -8.60
N GLY A 49 -7.31 0.42 -7.41
CA GLY A 49 -6.55 0.17 -6.18
C GLY A 49 -5.82 -1.17 -6.14
N ASP A 50 -6.27 -2.16 -6.92
CA ASP A 50 -5.65 -3.49 -7.00
C ASP A 50 -4.34 -3.42 -7.81
N ASP A 51 -4.36 -2.68 -8.92
CA ASP A 51 -3.17 -2.48 -9.77
C ASP A 51 -2.23 -1.39 -9.21
N PHE A 52 -2.79 -0.38 -8.54
CA PHE A 52 -2.06 0.82 -8.08
C PHE A 52 -2.30 1.08 -6.58
N PRO A 53 -1.78 0.22 -5.69
CA PRO A 53 -1.95 0.39 -4.25
C PRO A 53 -1.29 1.69 -3.76
N PHE A 54 -1.98 2.38 -2.85
CA PHE A 54 -1.54 3.68 -2.34
C PHE A 54 -0.97 3.61 -0.91
N SER A 55 0.23 4.14 -0.72
CA SER A 55 0.92 4.16 0.57
C SER A 55 0.45 5.33 1.44
N LEU A 56 -0.25 5.02 2.55
CA LEU A 56 -0.61 6.03 3.56
C LEU A 56 0.61 6.65 4.24
N THR A 57 1.78 6.02 4.17
CA THR A 57 3.04 6.59 4.68
C THR A 57 3.54 7.70 3.75
N ASP A 58 3.43 7.51 2.44
CA ASP A 58 3.77 8.55 1.46
C ASP A 58 2.73 9.66 1.43
N PHE A 59 1.46 9.35 1.72
CA PHE A 59 0.39 10.34 1.85
C PHE A 59 0.70 11.43 2.90
N ARG A 60 1.41 11.07 3.99
CA ARG A 60 1.84 12.02 5.05
C ARG A 60 2.84 13.08 4.56
N ARG A 61 3.36 12.96 3.33
CA ARG A 61 4.34 13.89 2.76
C ARG A 61 3.70 15.02 1.94
N LEU A 62 2.39 14.95 1.67
CA LEU A 62 1.68 16.06 1.06
C LEU A 62 1.68 17.25 2.01
N ASP A 63 1.69 18.46 1.45
CA ASP A 63 1.37 19.65 2.24
C ASP A 63 -0.14 19.72 2.51
N ASP A 64 -0.52 20.65 3.39
CA ASP A 64 -1.89 20.78 3.87
C ASP A 64 -2.89 21.09 2.73
N ASP A 65 -2.46 21.81 1.69
CA ASP A 65 -3.30 22.21 0.56
C ASP A 65 -3.63 21.01 -0.33
N LEU A 66 -2.60 20.24 -0.73
CA LEU A 66 -2.79 19.01 -1.50
C LEU A 66 -3.56 17.95 -0.71
N LEU A 67 -3.33 17.85 0.61
CA LEU A 67 -4.08 16.95 1.47
C LEU A 67 -5.57 17.27 1.46
N GLU A 68 -5.96 18.55 1.57
CA GLU A 68 -7.37 18.94 1.56
C GLU A 68 -8.02 18.63 0.21
N HIS A 69 -7.31 18.85 -0.91
CA HIS A 69 -7.80 18.44 -2.22
C HIS A 69 -8.01 16.92 -2.32
N CYS A 70 -7.10 16.10 -1.77
CA CYS A 70 -7.29 14.64 -1.72
C CYS A 70 -8.52 14.25 -0.90
N MET A 71 -8.78 14.93 0.22
CA MET A 71 -9.98 14.70 1.03
C MET A 71 -11.26 15.06 0.27
N GLN A 72 -11.26 16.15 -0.50
CA GLN A 72 -12.41 16.53 -1.33
C GLN A 72 -12.68 15.52 -2.45
N VAL A 73 -11.64 14.93 -3.05
CA VAL A 73 -11.78 13.87 -4.05
C VAL A 73 -12.28 12.57 -3.43
N LEU A 74 -11.81 12.17 -2.24
CA LEU A 74 -12.35 11.00 -1.54
C LEU A 74 -13.84 11.15 -1.23
N ARG A 75 -14.28 12.34 -0.83
CA ARG A 75 -15.70 12.63 -0.59
C ARG A 75 -16.54 12.48 -1.87
N LEU A 76 -15.99 12.87 -3.03
CA LEU A 76 -16.63 12.67 -4.33
C LEU A 76 -16.71 11.19 -4.70
N ASP A 77 -15.59 10.48 -4.65
CA ASP A 77 -15.46 9.09 -5.09
C ASP A 77 -16.24 8.11 -4.20
N SER A 78 -16.36 8.38 -2.89
CA SER A 78 -17.16 7.58 -1.96
C SER A 78 -18.66 7.47 -2.33
N GLN A 79 -19.14 8.32 -3.23
CA GLN A 79 -20.51 8.28 -3.75
C GLN A 79 -20.69 7.20 -4.82
N HIS A 80 -19.59 6.63 -5.35
CA HIS A 80 -19.56 5.62 -6.42
C HIS A 80 -20.40 6.01 -7.64
N ALA A 81 -20.55 7.32 -7.88
CA ALA A 81 -21.45 7.84 -8.90
C ALA A 81 -20.82 7.78 -10.30
N THR A 82 -19.51 7.99 -10.41
CA THR A 82 -18.76 8.00 -11.66
C THR A 82 -17.28 7.79 -11.32
N GLU A 83 -16.59 6.95 -12.08
CA GLU A 83 -15.14 6.73 -11.92
C GLU A 83 -14.36 8.03 -12.16
N VAL A 84 -13.32 8.29 -11.36
CA VAL A 84 -12.59 9.57 -11.33
C VAL A 84 -12.10 10.06 -12.70
N HIS A 85 -11.65 9.16 -13.57
CA HIS A 85 -11.16 9.53 -14.89
C HIS A 85 -12.28 9.99 -15.85
N ARG A 86 -13.51 9.50 -15.67
CA ARG A 86 -14.65 9.81 -16.56
C ARG A 86 -15.23 11.21 -16.37
N TYR A 87 -14.79 11.95 -15.35
CA TYR A 87 -15.11 13.37 -15.21
C TYR A 87 -14.38 14.26 -16.21
N PHE A 88 -13.37 13.73 -16.92
CA PHE A 88 -12.56 14.48 -17.88
C PHE A 88 -12.75 13.98 -19.31
N PRO A 89 -12.75 14.89 -20.30
CA PRO A 89 -12.50 14.51 -21.69
C PRO A 89 -11.15 13.79 -21.79
N ASP A 90 -11.10 12.68 -22.54
CA ASP A 90 -9.91 11.85 -22.72
C ASP A 90 -9.28 11.31 -21.42
N GLY A 91 -10.09 11.17 -20.36
CA GLY A 91 -9.64 10.78 -19.03
C GLY A 91 -8.80 9.50 -18.98
N ASP A 92 -9.20 8.45 -19.70
CA ASP A 92 -8.42 7.22 -19.81
C ASP A 92 -7.00 7.47 -20.34
N THR A 93 -6.88 8.29 -21.38
CA THR A 93 -5.59 8.62 -21.98
C THR A 93 -4.73 9.41 -21.00
N ARG A 94 -5.32 10.37 -20.29
CA ARG A 94 -4.62 11.18 -19.29
C ARG A 94 -4.14 10.34 -18.11
N TRP A 95 -4.98 9.46 -17.57
CA TRP A 95 -4.60 8.55 -16.47
C TRP A 95 -3.49 7.60 -16.89
N GLN A 96 -3.61 6.96 -18.06
CA GLN A 96 -2.56 6.07 -18.56
C GLN A 96 -1.24 6.81 -18.83
N ALA A 97 -1.29 8.05 -19.29
CA ALA A 97 -0.10 8.87 -19.50
C ALA A 97 0.56 9.24 -18.16
N MET A 98 -0.23 9.63 -17.16
CA MET A 98 0.22 9.90 -15.79
C MET A 98 0.85 8.65 -15.14
N ILE A 99 0.18 7.50 -15.21
CA ILE A 99 0.68 6.21 -14.68
C ILE A 99 2.03 5.85 -15.32
N ARG A 100 2.13 5.96 -16.65
CA ARG A 100 3.37 5.71 -17.39
C ARG A 100 4.48 6.69 -17.02
N ARG A 101 4.15 7.98 -16.91
CA ARG A 101 5.11 9.04 -16.57
C ARG A 101 5.84 8.76 -15.26
N TRP A 102 5.10 8.27 -14.27
CA TRP A 102 5.65 7.97 -12.95
C TRP A 102 6.12 6.52 -12.78
N GLY A 103 6.02 5.70 -13.83
CA GLY A 103 6.41 4.28 -13.78
C GLY A 103 5.59 3.46 -12.77
N LEU A 104 4.34 3.86 -12.49
CA LEU A 104 3.52 3.19 -11.48
C LEU A 104 3.07 1.79 -11.92
N ALA A 105 3.04 1.54 -13.23
CA ALA A 105 2.79 0.21 -13.80
C ALA A 105 4.02 -0.72 -13.76
N ASP A 106 5.22 -0.15 -13.56
CA ASP A 106 6.49 -0.89 -13.46
C ASP A 106 6.88 -1.14 -12.00
N GLU A 107 6.30 -0.39 -11.06
CA GLU A 107 6.38 -0.75 -9.64
C GLU A 107 5.68 -2.10 -9.47
N PRO A 108 6.31 -3.09 -8.82
CA PRO A 108 5.63 -4.33 -8.52
C PRO A 108 4.40 -3.94 -7.71
N ALA A 109 3.21 -4.12 -8.30
CA ALA A 109 1.93 -3.91 -7.62
C ALA A 109 2.11 -4.51 -6.23
N HIS A 110 1.95 -3.70 -5.20
CA HIS A 110 2.01 -4.15 -3.82
C HIS A 110 0.92 -5.22 -3.73
N THR A 111 1.33 -6.47 -3.96
CA THR A 111 0.40 -7.58 -4.05
C THR A 111 -0.27 -7.57 -2.70
N PRO A 112 -1.60 -7.35 -2.62
CA PRO A 112 -2.28 -7.45 -1.35
C PRO A 112 -1.84 -8.79 -0.77
N LEU A 113 -1.29 -8.76 0.45
CA LEU A 113 -0.97 -9.99 1.13
C LEU A 113 -2.24 -10.85 1.03
N PRO A 114 -2.15 -12.12 0.58
CA PRO A 114 -3.32 -12.95 0.45
C PRO A 114 -4.09 -12.90 1.77
N HIS A 115 -5.42 -12.75 1.69
CA HIS A 115 -6.29 -12.74 2.86
C HIS A 115 -5.83 -13.83 3.86
N ASP A 116 -5.85 -13.50 5.16
CA ASP A 116 -5.31 -14.26 6.31
C ASP A 116 -5.68 -15.77 6.40
N ASP A 117 -6.46 -16.29 5.46
CA ASP A 117 -6.88 -17.69 5.34
C ASP A 117 -6.07 -18.53 4.33
N LEU A 118 -5.14 -17.94 3.56
CA LEU A 118 -4.35 -18.69 2.57
C LEU A 118 -3.08 -19.29 3.17
N VAL A 119 -3.19 -20.52 3.69
CA VAL A 119 -2.03 -21.31 4.15
C VAL A 119 -1.21 -21.75 2.93
N HIS A 120 -0.11 -21.04 2.65
CA HIS A 120 0.85 -21.47 1.63
C HIS A 120 1.72 -22.62 2.16
N SER A 121 1.75 -23.75 1.43
CA SER A 121 2.69 -24.82 1.75
C SER A 121 4.12 -24.35 1.44
N CYS A 122 4.94 -24.21 2.48
CA CYS A 122 6.38 -23.97 2.34
C CYS A 122 7.11 -25.31 2.34
N GLN A 123 8.02 -25.49 1.38
CA GLN A 123 8.96 -26.61 1.41
C GLN A 123 10.33 -26.09 1.81
N TYR A 124 10.83 -26.60 2.93
CA TYR A 124 12.21 -26.40 3.37
C TYR A 124 13.07 -27.47 2.73
N ASP A 125 14.03 -27.07 1.91
CA ASP A 125 15.04 -27.95 1.33
C ASP A 125 16.41 -27.54 1.89
N ASN A 126 17.09 -28.48 2.56
CA ASN A 126 18.42 -28.25 3.11
C ASN A 126 19.45 -29.14 2.45
N LYS A 127 20.52 -28.51 1.96
CA LYS A 127 21.64 -29.23 1.33
C LYS A 127 22.79 -29.36 2.32
N LEU A 128 22.48 -29.75 3.57
CA LEU A 128 23.43 -29.79 4.70
C LEU A 128 24.68 -30.63 4.41
N ASP A 129 24.60 -31.59 3.49
CA ASP A 129 25.68 -32.53 3.18
C ASP A 129 26.45 -32.19 1.89
N ALA A 130 26.10 -31.10 1.19
CA ALA A 130 26.80 -30.68 -0.03
C ALA A 130 28.02 -29.79 0.31
N PRO A 131 29.26 -30.20 0.00
CA PRO A 131 30.44 -29.38 0.28
C PRO A 131 30.35 -28.01 -0.40
N GLY A 132 30.32 -26.93 0.38
CA GLY A 132 30.39 -25.55 -0.11
C GLY A 132 29.10 -24.74 -0.07
N TYR A 133 27.93 -25.35 0.21
CA TYR A 133 26.69 -24.61 0.43
C TYR A 133 26.62 -24.10 1.88
N ARG A 134 26.31 -22.82 2.08
CA ARG A 134 26.27 -22.15 3.40
C ARG A 134 24.91 -21.49 3.72
N ASP A 135 23.99 -21.53 2.77
CA ASP A 135 22.72 -20.81 2.81
C ASP A 135 21.54 -21.78 2.68
N VAL A 136 20.37 -21.35 3.15
CA VAL A 136 19.11 -22.09 3.03
C VAL A 136 18.22 -21.38 2.03
N THR A 137 17.49 -22.13 1.19
CA THR A 137 16.44 -21.55 0.33
C THR A 137 15.08 -22.08 0.74
N LEU A 138 14.16 -21.17 1.06
CA LEU A 138 12.75 -21.48 1.26
C LEU A 138 12.04 -21.36 -0.08
N PHE A 139 11.35 -22.42 -0.49
CA PHE A 139 10.49 -22.37 -1.67
C PHE A 139 9.04 -22.24 -1.25
N VAL A 140 8.38 -21.21 -1.77
CA VAL A 140 6.96 -20.94 -1.53
C VAL A 140 6.22 -21.04 -2.86
N LYS A 141 5.14 -21.83 -2.87
CA LYS A 141 4.22 -21.89 -4.00
C LYS A 141 3.12 -20.86 -3.80
N VAL A 142 3.08 -19.89 -4.71
CA VAL A 142 2.15 -18.76 -4.68
C VAL A 142 1.18 -18.91 -5.85
N ALA A 143 -0.12 -18.90 -5.56
CA ALA A 143 -1.14 -18.80 -6.59
C ALA A 143 -1.19 -17.36 -7.10
N VAL A 144 -1.05 -17.17 -8.41
CA VAL A 144 -1.04 -15.84 -9.08
C VAL A 144 -2.27 -15.68 -10.00
N GLY A 145 -3.23 -16.60 -9.89
CA GLY A 145 -4.48 -16.62 -10.65
C GLY A 145 -5.31 -17.86 -10.30
N ALA A 146 -6.51 -17.98 -10.87
CA ALA A 146 -7.46 -19.07 -10.53
C ALA A 146 -6.87 -20.48 -10.71
N ASP A 147 -5.92 -20.66 -11.63
CA ASP A 147 -5.26 -21.95 -11.92
C ASP A 147 -3.74 -21.81 -12.14
N ASP A 148 -3.14 -20.70 -11.70
CA ASP A 148 -1.71 -20.43 -11.97
C ASP A 148 -0.89 -20.41 -10.68
N VAL A 149 0.10 -21.30 -10.57
CA VAL A 149 0.98 -21.40 -9.39
C VAL A 149 2.42 -21.13 -9.81
N ARG A 150 3.04 -20.13 -9.19
CA ARG A 150 4.46 -19.80 -9.33
C ARG A 150 5.22 -20.24 -8.08
N THR A 151 6.46 -20.68 -8.27
CA THR A 151 7.37 -20.97 -7.16
C THR A 151 8.31 -19.79 -6.98
N VAL A 152 8.31 -19.23 -5.77
CA VAL A 152 9.24 -18.17 -5.36
C VAL A 152 10.29 -18.80 -4.44
N GLY A 153 11.57 -18.56 -4.73
CA GLY A 153 12.69 -18.98 -3.89
C GLY A 153 13.21 -17.80 -3.08
N LEU A 154 13.24 -17.94 -1.76
CA LEU A 154 13.84 -16.98 -0.83
C LEU A 154 15.17 -17.56 -0.34
N ALA A 155 16.28 -17.01 -0.83
CA ALA A 155 17.62 -17.39 -0.36
C ALA A 155 17.95 -16.62 0.91
N LEU A 156 18.25 -17.35 1.98
CA LEU A 156 18.60 -16.81 3.28
C LEU A 156 20.06 -17.17 3.57
N SER A 157 20.91 -16.14 3.55
CA SER A 157 22.29 -16.27 4.00
C SER A 157 22.35 -16.24 5.52
N ALA A 158 23.39 -16.86 6.10
CA ALA A 158 23.61 -16.81 7.54
C ALA A 158 23.78 -15.36 8.05
N ALA A 159 24.48 -14.51 7.28
CA ALA A 159 24.73 -13.11 7.64
C ALA A 159 23.48 -12.24 7.58
N ASP A 160 22.64 -12.44 6.56
CA ASP A 160 21.36 -11.71 6.46
C ASP A 160 20.36 -12.20 7.52
N SER A 161 20.39 -13.50 7.84
CA SER A 161 19.55 -14.09 8.89
C SER A 161 19.92 -13.56 10.28
N GLU A 162 21.22 -13.44 10.58
CA GLU A 162 21.71 -12.84 11.82
C GLU A 162 21.26 -11.37 11.95
N ARG A 163 21.41 -10.61 10.86
CA ARG A 163 20.99 -9.20 10.84
C ARG A 163 19.48 -9.04 10.98
N LEU A 164 18.70 -9.84 10.26
CA LEU A 164 17.25 -9.86 10.37
C LEU A 164 16.80 -10.14 11.81
N ALA A 165 17.41 -11.12 12.47
CA ALA A 165 17.12 -11.42 13.86
C ALA A 165 17.49 -10.25 14.80
N ALA A 166 18.64 -9.63 14.59
CA ALA A 166 19.09 -8.48 15.38
C ALA A 166 18.15 -7.27 15.22
N ASP A 167 17.73 -6.97 13.99
CA ASP A 167 16.81 -5.88 13.68
C ASP A 167 15.43 -6.14 14.28
N LEU A 168 14.90 -7.37 14.15
CA LEU A 168 13.62 -7.77 14.72
C LEU A 168 13.59 -7.61 16.24
N VAL A 169 14.67 -8.03 16.92
CA VAL A 169 14.82 -7.84 18.37
C VAL A 169 14.92 -6.36 18.73
N SER A 170 15.65 -5.57 17.94
CA SER A 170 15.80 -4.13 18.18
C SER A 170 14.47 -3.38 18.05
N VAL A 171 13.66 -3.73 17.05
CA VAL A 171 12.31 -3.20 16.86
C VAL A 171 11.41 -3.55 18.04
N HIS A 172 11.43 -4.81 18.50
CA HIS A 172 10.66 -5.19 19.68
C HIS A 172 11.15 -4.43 20.93
N ARG A 173 12.45 -4.33 21.16
CA ARG A 173 12.98 -3.57 22.31
C ARG A 173 12.46 -2.14 22.29
N LEU A 174 12.49 -1.49 21.12
CA LEU A 174 11.98 -0.15 20.93
C LEU A 174 10.47 -0.07 21.21
N ALA A 175 9.67 -1.00 20.67
CA ALA A 175 8.22 -1.04 20.89
C ALA A 175 7.87 -1.12 22.39
N TRP A 176 8.66 -1.86 23.17
CA TRP A 176 8.48 -2.01 24.60
C TRP A 176 9.12 -0.90 25.46
N THR A 177 9.82 0.08 24.89
CA THR A 177 10.43 1.19 25.66
C THR A 177 9.42 2.19 26.21
N ARG A 178 8.26 2.34 25.56
CA ARG A 178 7.22 3.33 25.92
C ARG A 178 6.05 2.71 26.67
N GLY A 179 6.22 1.48 27.18
CA GLY A 179 5.16 0.67 27.73
C GLY A 179 4.83 -0.49 26.81
N LYS A 180 3.56 -0.90 26.79
CA LYS A 180 3.10 -2.02 26.00
C LYS A 180 2.93 -1.61 24.52
N PRO A 181 3.30 -2.46 23.54
CA PRO A 181 3.05 -2.18 22.12
C PRO A 181 1.57 -1.90 21.83
N LEU A 182 1.30 -1.12 20.77
CA LEU A 182 -0.05 -0.67 20.42
C LEU A 182 -0.97 -1.82 19.97
N ASP A 183 -0.37 -2.89 19.46
CA ASP A 183 -1.00 -4.10 18.94
C ASP A 183 -1.03 -5.26 19.95
N ALA A 184 -0.44 -5.08 21.14
CA ALA A 184 -0.34 -6.16 22.11
C ALA A 184 -1.64 -6.36 22.91
N ASP A 185 -2.16 -7.59 22.89
CA ASP A 185 -3.38 -8.01 23.60
C ASP A 185 -3.28 -7.74 25.09
N ASP A 186 -4.37 -7.34 25.77
CA ASP A 186 -4.43 -6.93 27.19
C ASP A 186 -3.52 -7.72 28.16
N ASN A 187 -3.41 -9.04 27.97
CA ASN A 187 -2.64 -9.94 28.83
C ASN A 187 -1.30 -10.42 28.24
N GLU A 188 -0.84 -9.87 27.12
CA GLU A 188 0.44 -10.25 26.51
C GLU A 188 1.61 -9.84 27.40
N PRO A 189 2.40 -10.81 27.91
CA PRO A 189 3.55 -10.51 28.74
C PRO A 189 4.70 -10.01 27.87
N ARG A 190 5.55 -9.15 28.43
CA ARG A 190 6.80 -8.74 27.77
C ARG A 190 7.63 -10.00 27.43
N PRO A 191 8.05 -10.20 26.18
CA PRO A 191 8.84 -11.36 25.81
C PRO A 191 10.12 -11.50 26.63
N ALA A 192 10.43 -12.71 27.08
CA ALA A 192 11.55 -13.00 27.97
C ALA A 192 12.93 -12.77 27.32
N TRP A 193 12.98 -12.69 25.99
CA TRP A 193 14.19 -12.50 25.19
C TRP A 193 14.50 -11.02 24.89
N LEU A 194 13.72 -10.08 25.43
CA LEU A 194 13.88 -8.63 25.23
C LEU A 194 14.76 -7.90 26.23
#